data_AF-A0A444WZ62-F1
#
_entry.id   AF-A0A444WZ62-F1
#
_cell.length_a   1.000
_cell.length_b   1.000
_cell.length_c   1.000
_cell.angle_alpha   90.00
_cell.angle_beta   90.00
_cell.angle_gamma   90.00
#
_symmetry.space_group_name_H-M   'P 1'
#
loop_
_entity.id
_entity.type
_entity.pdbx_description
1 polymer ?
#
loop_
_entity_poly.entity_id
_entity_poly.type
_entity_poly.pdbx_seq_one_letter_code
_entity_poly.pdbx_strand_id
1 'polypeptide(L)'
;MTGFCCLPEFLGITLEELEMDRADEEPVDQKKYLEESCKPKCVKALLEYQACVKRIQGDETGNKHCTGQYFDYWSCIDKCVAQKLFSKLK
;
A
#
# COMPACT_ATOMS: atom_id res chain seq x y z
N MET A 1 8.07 -31.95 -50.98
CA MET A 1 7.25 -32.98 -50.29
C MET A 1 8.19 -33.99 -49.66
N THR A 2 8.60 -33.75 -48.41
CA THR A 2 9.09 -34.73 -47.42
C THR A 2 9.56 -33.96 -46.19
N GLY A 3 9.06 -34.33 -45.01
CA GLY A 3 9.86 -34.33 -43.79
C GLY A 3 9.82 -33.10 -42.89
N PHE A 4 8.71 -32.93 -42.15
CA PHE A 4 8.75 -32.44 -40.76
C PHE A 4 7.76 -33.27 -39.94
N CYS A 5 8.13 -34.54 -39.70
CA CYS A 5 7.40 -35.47 -38.85
C CYS A 5 8.23 -35.76 -37.59
N CYS A 6 8.67 -34.72 -36.89
CA CYS A 6 9.30 -34.81 -35.58
C CYS A 6 9.16 -33.46 -34.88
N LEU A 7 8.00 -33.17 -34.32
CA LEU A 7 7.92 -32.73 -32.93
C LEU A 7 6.46 -32.86 -32.47
N PRO A 8 6.26 -33.51 -31.32
CA PRO A 8 4.96 -33.93 -30.84
C PRO A 8 4.10 -32.72 -30.53
N GLU A 9 2.80 -32.95 -30.71
CA GLU A 9 1.71 -32.06 -30.43
C GLU A 9 1.98 -31.22 -29.18
N PHE A 10 2.05 -29.92 -29.43
CA PHE A 10 1.82 -28.83 -28.51
C PHE A 10 0.62 -29.17 -27.63
N LEU A 11 0.85 -29.83 -26.49
CA LEU A 11 -0.14 -29.89 -25.42
C LEU A 11 -0.09 -28.55 -24.70
N GLY A 12 -0.60 -27.54 -25.39
CA GLY A 12 -0.84 -26.20 -24.89
C GLY A 12 -2.20 -26.16 -24.21
N ILE A 13 -2.16 -25.63 -22.98
CA ILE A 13 -3.22 -24.87 -22.32
C ILE A 13 -4.30 -25.70 -21.64
N THR A 14 -4.66 -25.42 -20.39
CA THR A 14 -3.93 -25.01 -19.17
C THR A 14 -4.88 -25.38 -18.04
N LEU A 15 -4.32 -25.65 -16.88
CA LEU A 15 -5.00 -25.94 -15.62
C LEU A 15 -5.70 -24.67 -15.05
N GLU A 16 -6.40 -23.89 -15.89
CA GLU A 16 -6.73 -22.48 -15.63
C GLU A 16 -8.23 -22.14 -15.77
N GLU A 17 -9.09 -23.08 -16.18
CA GLU A 17 -10.53 -22.81 -16.35
C GLU A 17 -11.43 -23.32 -15.21
N LEU A 18 -10.87 -23.74 -14.05
CA LEU A 18 -11.68 -24.29 -12.95
C LEU A 18 -11.57 -23.57 -11.59
N GLU A 19 -11.03 -22.36 -11.52
CA GLU A 19 -11.07 -21.54 -10.29
C GLU A 19 -11.38 -20.05 -10.56
N MET A 20 -12.28 -19.76 -11.51
CA MET A 20 -12.75 -18.39 -11.76
C MET A 20 -14.24 -18.24 -11.41
N ASP A 21 -14.62 -18.61 -10.18
CA ASP A 21 -15.98 -18.38 -9.65
C ASP A 21 -15.99 -17.99 -8.16
N ARG A 22 -14.88 -17.41 -7.67
CA ARG A 22 -14.80 -16.82 -6.32
C ARG A 22 -13.81 -15.64 -6.22
N ALA A 23 -13.68 -14.84 -7.27
CA ALA A 23 -12.64 -13.80 -7.35
C ALA A 23 -13.18 -12.36 -7.40
N ASP A 24 -14.48 -12.11 -7.20
CA ASP A 24 -15.09 -10.78 -7.37
C ASP A 24 -15.44 -10.04 -6.06
N GLU A 25 -14.87 -10.44 -4.93
CA GLU A 25 -14.88 -9.59 -3.73
C GLU A 25 -13.44 -9.15 -3.46
N GLU A 26 -13.04 -8.01 -4.05
CA GLU A 26 -11.75 -7.38 -3.73
C GLU A 26 -11.63 -7.27 -2.20
N PRO A 27 -10.63 -7.93 -1.59
CA PRO A 27 -10.42 -7.82 -0.15
C PRO A 27 -10.11 -6.36 0.18
N VAL A 28 -11.08 -5.70 0.80
CA VAL A 28 -10.98 -4.30 1.20
C VAL A 28 -9.84 -4.13 2.19
N ASP A 29 -8.84 -3.29 1.87
CA ASP A 29 -7.75 -2.99 2.80
C ASP A 29 -8.26 -2.16 3.98
N GLN A 30 -8.61 -2.87 5.05
CA GLN A 30 -9.12 -2.31 6.30
C GLN A 30 -8.13 -1.33 6.95
N LYS A 31 -6.83 -1.46 6.67
CA LYS A 31 -5.80 -0.55 7.20
C LYS A 31 -6.03 0.87 6.69
N LYS A 32 -6.26 1.03 5.38
CA LYS A 32 -6.47 2.34 4.75
C LYS A 32 -7.64 3.11 5.35
N TYR A 33 -8.76 2.43 5.59
CA TYR A 33 -9.94 3.04 6.24
C TYR A 33 -9.64 3.48 7.68
N LEU A 34 -8.90 2.65 8.42
CA LEU A 34 -8.51 2.97 9.80
C LEU A 34 -7.53 4.15 9.84
N GLU A 35 -6.57 4.21 8.92
CA GLU A 35 -5.64 5.33 8.78
C GLU A 35 -6.40 6.65 8.54
N GLU A 36 -7.38 6.67 7.62
CA GLU A 36 -8.22 7.85 7.37
C GLU A 36 -9.02 8.29 8.60
N SER A 37 -9.58 7.34 9.35
CA SER A 37 -10.28 7.63 10.60
C SER A 37 -9.37 8.19 11.70
N CYS A 38 -8.07 7.90 11.65
CA CYS A 38 -7.07 8.31 12.64
C CYS A 38 -6.40 9.64 12.30
N LYS A 39 -6.35 10.07 11.02
CA LYS A 39 -5.84 11.38 10.59
C LYS A 39 -6.37 12.58 11.42
N PRO A 40 -7.69 12.74 11.66
CA PRO A 40 -8.19 13.89 12.42
C PRO A 40 -7.80 13.88 13.91
N LYS A 41 -7.30 12.77 14.45
CA LYS A 41 -6.80 12.70 15.84
C LYS A 41 -5.35 13.15 15.96
N CYS A 42 -4.60 13.15 14.86
CA CYS A 42 -3.18 13.44 14.80
C CYS A 42 -2.88 14.82 14.17
N VAL A 43 -3.83 15.76 14.24
CA VAL A 43 -3.76 17.07 13.56
C VAL A 43 -2.56 17.91 14.01
N LYS A 44 -2.17 17.84 15.29
CA LYS A 44 -1.00 18.58 15.78
C LYS A 44 0.28 18.20 15.02
N ALA A 45 0.57 16.90 14.96
CA ALA A 45 1.75 16.39 14.25
C ALA A 45 1.66 16.64 12.74
N LEU A 46 0.45 16.61 12.17
CA LEU A 46 0.21 16.97 10.77
C LEU A 46 0.60 18.43 10.48
N LEU A 47 0.22 19.37 11.35
CA LEU A 47 0.55 20.79 11.19
C LEU A 47 2.07 21.04 11.28
N GLU A 48 2.74 20.37 12.22
CA GLU A 48 4.20 20.44 12.37
C GLU A 48 4.93 19.88 11.13
N TYR A 49 4.45 18.76 10.59
CA TYR A 49 4.95 18.21 9.34
C TYR A 49 4.73 19.16 8.16
N GLN A 50 3.53 19.74 8.01
CA GLN A 50 3.24 20.72 6.95
C GLN A 50 4.10 21.98 7.06
N ALA A 51 4.37 22.46 8.28
CA ALA A 51 5.29 23.57 8.51
C ALA A 51 6.72 23.20 8.07
N CYS A 52 7.16 21.97 8.34
CA CYS A 52 8.44 21.48 7.85
C CYS A 52 8.48 21.40 6.32
N VAL A 53 7.43 20.90 5.67
CA VAL A 53 7.34 20.83 4.20
C VAL A 53 7.48 22.21 3.56
N LYS A 54 6.80 23.22 4.11
CA LYS A 54 6.93 24.61 3.65
C LYS A 54 8.34 25.17 3.83
N ARG A 55 9.03 24.79 4.91
CA ARG A 55 10.42 25.21 5.19
C ARG A 55 11.39 24.64 4.15
N ILE A 56 11.17 23.40 3.69
CA ILE A 56 12.08 22.72 2.76
C ILE A 56 11.75 22.93 1.28
N GLN A 57 10.62 23.58 0.96
CA GLN A 57 10.13 23.74 -0.41
C GLN A 57 11.09 24.51 -1.34
N GLY A 58 11.99 25.32 -0.77
CA GLY A 58 13.02 26.07 -1.51
C GLY A 58 14.44 25.51 -1.39
N ASP A 59 14.61 24.29 -0.88
CA ASP A 59 15.94 23.69 -0.69
C ASP A 59 16.40 22.88 -1.89
N GLU A 60 17.41 23.40 -2.58
CA GLU A 60 18.04 22.73 -3.73
C GLU A 60 19.25 21.86 -3.35
N THR A 61 19.77 22.03 -2.12
CA THR A 61 20.94 21.28 -1.61
C THR A 61 20.63 19.84 -1.22
N GLY A 62 19.35 19.46 -1.13
CA GLY A 62 18.93 18.12 -0.74
C GLY A 62 19.22 17.73 0.72
N ASN A 63 19.82 18.61 1.52
CA ASN A 63 20.23 18.32 2.91
C ASN A 63 19.11 18.54 3.94
N LYS A 64 18.03 19.26 3.58
CA LYS A 64 16.92 19.51 4.50
C LYS A 64 15.88 18.42 4.35
N HIS A 65 15.54 17.77 5.46
CA HIS A 65 14.55 16.70 5.50
C HIS A 65 13.52 16.94 6.60
N CYS A 66 12.35 16.34 6.41
CA CYS A 66 11.24 16.33 7.38
C CYS A 66 10.97 14.93 7.95
N THR A 67 11.96 14.03 7.87
CA THR A 67 11.82 12.63 8.32
C THR A 67 11.46 12.53 9.80
N GLY A 68 12.00 13.40 10.66
CA GLY A 68 11.63 13.45 12.08
C GLY A 68 10.13 13.75 12.27
N GLN A 69 9.65 14.87 11.72
CA GLN A 69 8.24 15.25 11.82
C GLN A 69 7.31 14.25 11.12
N TYR A 70 7.77 13.64 10.04
CA TYR A 70 7.05 12.58 9.35
C TYR A 70 6.88 11.35 10.26
N PHE A 71 7.94 10.91 10.95
CA PHE A 71 7.86 9.81 11.89
C PHE A 71 6.98 10.13 13.10
N ASP A 72 6.98 11.37 13.60
CA ASP A 72 6.08 11.77 14.69
C ASP A 72 4.61 11.70 14.27
N TYR A 73 4.29 12.18 13.06
CA TYR A 73 2.94 12.11 12.49
C TYR A 73 2.48 10.66 12.28
N TRP A 74 3.32 9.83 11.65
CA TRP A 74 3.00 8.43 11.43
C TRP A 74 2.96 7.62 12.71
N SER A 75 3.83 7.89 13.69
CA SER A 75 3.77 7.25 15.00
C SER A 75 2.42 7.48 15.68
N CYS A 76 1.83 8.67 15.55
CA CYS A 76 0.50 8.94 16.06
C CYS A 76 -0.59 8.12 15.35
N ILE A 77 -0.53 8.05 14.01
CA ILE A 77 -1.49 7.27 13.21
C ILE A 77 -1.36 5.78 13.53
N ASP A 78 -0.14 5.25 13.54
CA ASP A 78 0.13 3.84 13.79
C ASP A 78 -0.34 3.42 15.19
N LYS A 79 -0.12 4.25 16.21
CA LYS A 79 -0.66 4.01 17.57
C LYS A 79 -2.19 3.95 17.59
N CYS A 80 -2.86 4.76 16.77
CA CYS A 80 -4.32 4.76 16.65
C CYS A 80 -4.84 3.54 15.88
N VAL A 81 -4.16 3.14 14.80
CA VAL A 81 -4.55 2.03 13.94
C VAL A 81 -4.28 0.68 14.61
N ALA A 82 -3.16 0.54 15.34
CA ALA A 82 -2.75 -0.69 16.00
C ALA A 82 -3.82 -1.28 16.93
N GLN A 83 -4.61 -0.43 17.59
CA GLN A 83 -5.69 -0.85 18.49
C GLN A 83 -6.87 -1.52 17.77
N LYS A 84 -7.05 -1.26 16.47
CA LYS A 84 -8.25 -1.64 15.71
C LYS A 84 -7.96 -2.62 14.58
N LEU A 85 -6.75 -2.58 14.03
CA LEU A 85 -6.37 -3.30 12.83
C LEU A 85 -6.44 -4.83 13.02
N PHE A 86 -5.85 -5.33 14.10
CA PHE A 86 -5.85 -6.78 14.39
C PHE A 86 -7.22 -7.35 14.77
N SER A 87 -8.20 -6.50 15.09
CA SER A 87 -9.59 -6.94 15.29
C SER A 87 -10.36 -7.12 13.97
N LYS A 88 -9.83 -6.63 12.86
CA LYS A 88 -10.45 -6.68 11.53
C LYS A 88 -9.79 -7.71 10.61
N LEU A 89 -8.48 -7.93 10.79
CA LEU A 89 -7.73 -8.99 10.15
C LEU A 89 -8.16 -10.36 10.72
N LYS A 90 -8.44 -11.33 9.85
CA LYS A 90 -8.70 -12.74 10.16
C LYS A 90 -7.52 -13.59 9.77
#